data_AF-A0A7J8RRK7-F1
#
_entry.id   AF-A0A7J8RRK7-F1
#
_cell.length_a   1.000
_cell.length_b   1.000
_cell.length_c   1.000
_cell.angle_alpha   90.00
_cell.angle_beta   90.00
_cell.angle_gamma   90.00
#
_symmetry.space_group_name_H-M   'P 1'
#
loop_
_entity.id
_entity.type
_entity.pdbx_description
1 polymer ?
#
loop_
_entity_poly.entity_id
_entity_poly.type
_entity_poly.pdbx_seq_one_letter_code
_entity_poly.pdbx_strand_id
1 'polypeptide(L)'
;MNQSDYSYSTLPNDIALKIASSLEVRLLALSHLLLPLRCRIFHHWVVVLGFGERYAGRIDWRGFYVKQHEEKKGQADSVINLVEQCSQSDSLEVIDYLHAIRCLKTMQFGFRDVQMLLLKQKLNVLLNLIGLHYCLNILQVPAFCITEALRGGKIVDRRVCVKWRQPGRWFNGIRIQDGYHSRCVYLEDLVTGEDDGEVLTVLERGATREILRVQVFVVNSP
;
A
#
# COMPACT_ATOMS: atom_id res chain seq x y z
N MET A 1 -36.56 28.82 -31.99
CA MET A 1 -35.99 28.20 -30.76
C MET A 1 -36.69 26.87 -30.56
N ASN A 2 -35.96 25.76 -30.58
CA ASN A 2 -36.37 24.48 -30.01
C ASN A 2 -35.09 23.75 -29.59
N GLN A 3 -35.02 23.40 -28.30
CA GLN A 3 -33.89 22.78 -27.63
C GLN A 3 -33.66 21.36 -28.16
N SER A 4 -32.43 21.06 -28.56
CA SER A 4 -31.95 19.71 -28.84
C SER A 4 -31.52 19.05 -27.53
N ASP A 5 -32.33 18.12 -27.03
CA ASP A 5 -31.97 17.19 -25.97
C ASP A 5 -30.94 16.18 -26.49
N TYR A 6 -29.67 16.40 -26.18
CA TYR A 6 -28.61 15.42 -26.37
C TYR A 6 -28.68 14.37 -25.26
N SER A 7 -29.51 13.35 -25.46
CA SER A 7 -29.45 12.10 -24.68
C SER A 7 -28.20 11.33 -25.12
N TYR A 8 -27.16 11.33 -24.29
CA TYR A 8 -25.99 10.47 -24.48
C TYR A 8 -26.41 9.00 -24.34
N SER A 9 -26.60 8.34 -25.48
CA SER A 9 -26.84 6.90 -25.57
C SER A 9 -25.58 6.13 -25.17
N THR A 10 -25.69 5.39 -24.07
CA THR A 10 -24.70 4.42 -23.59
C THR A 10 -24.38 3.40 -24.67
N LEU A 11 -23.08 3.08 -24.80
CA LEU A 11 -22.56 2.06 -25.71
C LEU A 11 -23.16 0.68 -25.34
N PRO A 12 -23.73 -0.06 -26.29
CA PRO A 12 -24.26 -1.41 -26.07
C PRO A 12 -23.21 -2.37 -25.45
N ASN A 13 -23.67 -3.23 -24.51
CA ASN A 13 -22.81 -4.11 -23.72
C ASN A 13 -22.01 -5.11 -24.55
N ASP A 14 -22.54 -5.56 -25.68
CA ASP A 14 -21.86 -6.43 -26.64
C ASP A 14 -20.67 -5.73 -27.29
N ILE A 15 -20.79 -4.43 -27.56
CA ILE A 15 -19.70 -3.59 -28.08
C ILE A 15 -18.66 -3.33 -26.99
N ALA A 16 -19.09 -3.05 -25.75
CA ALA A 16 -18.19 -2.87 -24.62
C ALA A 16 -17.38 -4.13 -24.31
N LEU A 17 -18.01 -5.32 -24.33
CA LEU A 17 -17.35 -6.61 -24.12
C LEU A 17 -16.38 -6.95 -25.27
N LYS A 18 -16.75 -6.63 -26.51
CA LYS A 18 -15.89 -6.86 -27.68
C LYS A 18 -14.69 -5.90 -27.72
N ILE A 19 -14.85 -4.68 -27.23
CA ILE A 19 -13.75 -3.73 -27.00
C ILE A 19 -12.85 -4.23 -25.87
N ALA A 20 -13.42 -4.71 -24.76
CA ALA A 20 -12.68 -5.26 -23.62
C ALA A 20 -11.83 -6.49 -24.03
N SER A 21 -12.41 -7.45 -24.75
CA SER A 21 -11.70 -8.64 -25.20
C SER A 21 -10.65 -8.34 -26.28
N SER A 22 -10.92 -7.37 -27.17
CA SER A 22 -9.95 -6.93 -28.18
C SER A 22 -8.77 -6.16 -27.58
N LEU A 23 -8.98 -5.47 -26.45
CA LEU A 23 -7.93 -4.80 -25.69
C LEU A 23 -7.09 -5.80 -24.89
N GLU A 24 -7.70 -6.83 -24.30
CA GLU A 24 -6.99 -7.90 -23.57
C GLU A 24 -5.97 -8.62 -24.46
N VAL A 25 -6.36 -8.96 -25.69
CA VAL A 25 -5.49 -9.61 -26.68
C VAL A 25 -4.37 -8.69 -27.19
N ARG A 26 -4.62 -7.38 -27.34
CA ARG A 26 -3.59 -6.40 -27.79
C ARG A 26 -2.68 -5.92 -26.66
N LEU A 27 -3.14 -5.93 -25.41
CA LEU A 27 -2.35 -5.54 -24.23
C LEU A 27 -1.35 -6.64 -23.82
N LEU A 28 -1.65 -7.90 -24.12
CA LEU A 28 -0.69 -9.01 -23.97
C LEU A 28 0.48 -8.92 -24.98
N ALA A 29 0.25 -8.35 -26.17
CA ALA A 29 1.25 -8.24 -27.23
C ALA A 29 2.19 -7.02 -27.10
N LEU A 30 1.93 -6.08 -26.18
CA LEU A 30 2.68 -4.83 -26.00
C LEU A 30 3.35 -4.72 -24.61
N SER A 31 3.79 -5.86 -24.07
CA SER A 31 4.27 -6.05 -22.70
C SER A 31 5.44 -5.16 -22.23
N HIS A 32 6.14 -4.45 -23.12
CA HIS A 32 7.34 -3.69 -22.77
C HIS A 32 7.20 -2.16 -22.78
N LEU A 33 6.11 -1.59 -23.31
CA LEU A 33 6.04 -0.13 -23.58
C LEU A 33 4.91 0.64 -22.83
N LEU A 34 4.02 -0.05 -22.10
CA LEU A 34 2.86 0.58 -21.46
C LEU A 34 2.74 0.28 -19.94
N LEU A 35 3.85 -0.04 -19.27
CA LEU A 35 3.90 -0.24 -17.82
C LEU A 35 3.19 0.87 -16.98
N PRO A 36 3.30 2.18 -17.30
CA PRO A 36 2.65 3.21 -16.51
C PRO A 36 1.12 3.28 -16.69
N LEU A 37 0.57 2.76 -17.79
CA LEU A 37 -0.87 2.68 -18.02
C LEU A 37 -1.51 1.47 -17.32
N ARG A 38 -0.71 0.46 -16.95
CA ARG A 38 -1.18 -0.71 -16.19
C ARG A 38 -1.71 -0.34 -14.81
N CYS A 39 -1.07 0.58 -14.09
CA CYS A 39 -1.56 1.04 -12.77
C CYS A 39 -2.90 1.82 -12.87
N ARG A 40 -3.17 2.51 -13.99
CA ARG A 40 -4.43 3.25 -14.20
C ARG A 40 -5.56 2.38 -14.76
N ILE A 41 -5.24 1.44 -15.66
CA ILE A 41 -6.24 0.65 -16.39
C ILE A 41 -6.62 -0.63 -15.62
N PHE A 42 -5.67 -1.36 -15.03
CA PHE A 42 -5.95 -2.67 -14.40
C PHE A 42 -7.01 -2.57 -13.28
N HIS A 43 -7.11 -1.43 -12.59
CA HIS A 43 -8.05 -1.24 -11.47
C HIS A 43 -9.38 -0.59 -11.84
N HIS A 44 -9.49 0.12 -12.97
CA HIS A 44 -10.81 0.53 -13.46
C HIS A 44 -11.63 -0.70 -13.87
N TRP A 45 -10.97 -1.71 -14.44
CA TRP A 45 -11.61 -2.93 -14.92
C TRP A 45 -11.94 -3.94 -13.82
N VAL A 46 -11.18 -4.06 -12.73
CA VAL A 46 -11.53 -4.98 -11.60
C VAL A 46 -12.83 -4.55 -10.90
N VAL A 47 -13.07 -3.24 -10.76
CA VAL A 47 -14.34 -2.72 -10.21
C VAL A 47 -15.50 -2.97 -11.17
N VAL A 48 -15.25 -2.90 -12.48
CA VAL A 48 -16.27 -3.11 -13.53
C VAL A 48 -16.58 -4.59 -13.76
N LEU A 49 -15.59 -5.49 -13.68
CA LEU A 49 -15.74 -6.92 -13.96
C LEU A 49 -16.22 -7.73 -12.75
N GLY A 50 -16.02 -7.26 -11.51
CA GLY A 50 -16.49 -7.94 -10.30
C GLY A 50 -18.01 -7.87 -10.06
N PHE A 51 -18.75 -7.11 -10.86
CA PHE A 51 -20.17 -6.83 -10.64
C PHE A 51 -21.06 -7.08 -11.87
N GLY A 52 -20.55 -7.75 -12.90
CA GLY A 52 -21.23 -7.95 -14.18
C GLY A 52 -22.53 -8.77 -14.18
N GLU A 53 -23.03 -9.26 -13.04
CA GLU A 53 -24.19 -10.14 -13.01
C GLU A 53 -25.43 -9.66 -12.23
N ARG A 54 -25.38 -8.56 -11.48
CA ARG A 54 -26.58 -8.15 -10.72
C ARG A 54 -26.81 -6.65 -10.81
N TYR A 55 -28.06 -6.29 -11.14
CA TYR A 55 -28.63 -4.94 -11.21
C TYR A 55 -28.49 -4.22 -12.56
N ALA A 56 -29.26 -4.71 -13.54
CA ALA A 56 -29.75 -3.90 -14.64
C ALA A 56 -30.79 -2.88 -14.11
N GLY A 57 -30.31 -1.75 -13.61
CA GLY A 57 -31.13 -0.62 -13.19
C GLY A 57 -30.22 0.55 -12.82
N ARG A 58 -30.28 1.64 -13.63
CA ARG A 58 -29.54 2.91 -13.52
C ARG A 58 -28.69 3.04 -12.24
N ILE A 59 -27.49 2.47 -12.25
CA ILE A 59 -26.59 2.46 -11.11
C ILE A 59 -26.09 3.89 -10.90
N ASP A 60 -26.39 4.49 -9.74
CA ASP A 60 -25.69 5.70 -9.29
C ASP A 60 -24.28 5.29 -8.85
N TRP A 61 -23.40 5.12 -9.83
CA TRP A 61 -22.00 4.77 -9.62
C TRP A 61 -21.29 5.77 -8.70
N ARG A 62 -21.74 7.03 -8.68
CA ARG A 62 -21.20 8.07 -7.81
C ARG A 62 -21.60 7.80 -6.35
N GLY A 63 -22.87 7.57 -6.08
CA GLY A 63 -23.36 7.21 -4.74
C GLY A 63 -22.73 5.93 -4.20
N PHE A 64 -22.59 4.90 -5.06
CA PHE A 64 -21.89 3.66 -4.70
C PHE A 64 -20.42 3.90 -4.38
N TYR A 65 -19.70 4.67 -5.21
CA TYR A 65 -18.29 5.00 -4.98
C TYR A 65 -18.08 5.78 -3.68
N VAL A 66 -18.94 6.78 -3.40
CA VAL A 66 -18.87 7.56 -2.15
C VAL A 66 -19.07 6.65 -0.95
N LYS A 67 -20.10 5.79 -0.97
CA LYS A 67 -20.38 4.85 0.12
C LYS A 67 -19.21 3.90 0.37
N GLN A 68 -18.63 3.32 -0.69
CA GLN A 68 -17.48 2.44 -0.56
C GLN A 68 -16.25 3.16 -0.01
N HIS A 69 -16.01 4.40 -0.45
CA HIS A 69 -14.90 5.19 0.05
C HIS A 69 -15.07 5.56 1.53
N GLU A 70 -16.28 5.90 1.96
CA GLU A 70 -16.60 6.16 3.38
C GLU A 70 -16.40 4.90 4.23
N GLU A 71 -16.81 3.74 3.74
CA GLU A 71 -16.59 2.46 4.43
C GLU A 71 -15.10 2.16 4.60
N LYS A 72 -14.31 2.28 3.53
CA LYS A 72 -12.84 2.10 3.57
C LYS A 72 -12.17 3.12 4.48
N LYS A 73 -12.66 4.35 4.52
CA LYS A 73 -12.18 5.37 5.44
C LYS A 73 -12.44 4.98 6.89
N GLY A 74 -13.66 4.55 7.23
CA GLY A 74 -13.98 4.08 8.60
C GLY A 74 -13.13 2.89 9.03
N GLN A 75 -12.87 1.96 8.11
CA GLN A 75 -11.95 0.83 8.34
C GLN A 75 -10.50 1.31 8.58
N ALA A 76 -10.02 2.26 7.78
CA ALA A 76 -8.70 2.86 7.96
C ALA A 76 -8.58 3.57 9.31
N ASP A 77 -9.60 4.34 9.70
CA ASP A 77 -9.63 5.05 10.99
C ASP A 77 -9.50 4.06 12.16
N SER A 78 -10.07 2.86 12.06
CA SER A 78 -9.87 1.80 13.06
C SER A 78 -8.42 1.33 13.15
N VAL A 79 -7.71 1.19 12.02
CA VAL A 79 -6.29 0.80 12.00
C VAL A 79 -5.41 1.94 12.51
N ILE A 80 -5.73 3.17 12.13
CA ILE A 80 -5.03 4.38 12.57
C ILE A 80 -5.10 4.49 14.10
N ASN A 81 -6.31 4.40 14.66
CA ASN A 81 -6.50 4.46 16.11
C ASN A 81 -5.77 3.33 16.84
N LEU A 82 -5.74 2.11 16.28
CA LEU A 82 -5.01 0.99 16.86
C LEU A 82 -3.50 1.29 16.92
N VAL A 83 -2.93 1.75 15.81
CA VAL A 83 -1.49 2.07 15.74
C VAL A 83 -1.13 3.22 16.66
N GLU A 84 -1.98 4.26 16.74
CA GLU A 84 -1.78 5.41 17.63
C GLU A 84 -1.83 5.00 19.12
N GLN A 85 -2.75 4.09 19.48
CA GLN A 85 -2.83 3.54 20.84
C GLN A 85 -1.61 2.69 21.22
N CYS A 86 -1.03 1.97 20.26
CA CYS A 86 0.17 1.17 20.45
C CYS A 86 1.47 2.01 20.37
N SER A 87 1.42 3.23 19.84
CA SER A 87 2.59 4.09 19.63
C SER A 87 2.79 5.17 20.70
N GLN A 88 2.53 4.84 21.99
CA GLN A 88 2.53 5.81 23.10
C GLN A 88 3.87 6.55 23.35
N SER A 89 4.94 6.22 22.62
CA SER A 89 6.26 6.87 22.73
C SER A 89 6.96 7.00 21.38
N ASP A 90 6.21 7.31 20.32
CA ASP A 90 6.71 7.39 18.93
C ASP A 90 7.38 6.10 18.43
N SER A 91 7.12 4.99 19.12
CA SER A 91 7.68 3.69 18.81
C SER A 91 6.58 2.64 18.71
N LEU A 92 6.68 1.73 17.75
CA LEU A 92 5.75 0.63 17.55
C LEU A 92 6.51 -0.70 17.60
N GLU A 93 6.01 -1.64 18.40
CA GLU A 93 6.52 -3.01 18.40
C GLU A 93 6.13 -3.71 17.11
N VAL A 94 6.99 -4.59 16.61
CA VAL A 94 6.75 -5.28 15.33
C VAL A 94 5.50 -6.17 15.35
N ILE A 95 5.07 -6.64 16.51
CA ILE A 95 3.84 -7.43 16.66
C ILE A 95 2.62 -6.58 16.29
N ASP A 96 2.55 -5.35 16.82
CA ASP A 96 1.45 -4.42 16.53
C ASP A 96 1.52 -3.92 15.08
N TYR A 97 2.74 -3.69 14.58
CA TYR A 97 2.99 -3.36 13.17
C TYR A 97 2.46 -4.43 12.22
N LEU A 98 2.83 -5.70 12.43
CA LEU A 98 2.37 -6.83 11.62
C LEU A 98 0.86 -7.07 11.79
N HIS A 99 0.32 -6.83 12.98
CA HIS A 99 -1.11 -6.88 13.22
C HIS A 99 -1.87 -5.87 12.35
N ALA A 100 -1.38 -4.62 12.26
CA ALA A 100 -1.97 -3.59 11.40
C ALA A 100 -1.95 -4.01 9.91
N ILE A 101 -0.84 -4.56 9.41
CA ILE A 101 -0.75 -5.10 8.04
C ILE A 101 -1.79 -6.19 7.81
N ARG A 102 -1.97 -7.10 8.78
CA ARG A 102 -2.98 -8.16 8.70
C ARG A 102 -4.39 -7.59 8.69
N CYS A 103 -4.68 -6.55 9.46
CA CYS A 103 -5.97 -5.86 9.43
C CYS A 103 -6.27 -5.28 8.05
N LEU A 104 -5.31 -4.59 7.42
CA LEU A 104 -5.46 -4.07 6.05
C LEU A 104 -5.75 -5.18 5.04
N LYS A 105 -5.09 -6.34 5.20
CA LYS A 105 -5.35 -7.53 4.37
C LYS A 105 -6.77 -8.07 4.55
N THR A 106 -7.21 -8.25 5.79
CA THR A 106 -8.56 -8.75 6.11
C THR A 106 -9.65 -7.79 5.60
N MET A 107 -9.41 -6.49 5.70
CA MET A 107 -10.30 -5.44 5.19
C MET A 107 -10.21 -5.26 3.67
N GLN A 108 -9.35 -6.03 2.98
CA GLN A 108 -9.15 -5.99 1.53
C GLN A 108 -8.87 -4.58 1.00
N PHE A 109 -7.87 -3.92 1.57
CA PHE A 109 -7.43 -2.61 1.07
C PHE A 109 -6.77 -2.73 -0.30
N GLY A 110 -7.20 -1.90 -1.25
CA GLY A 110 -6.52 -1.75 -2.53
C GLY A 110 -5.39 -0.72 -2.46
N PHE A 111 -4.53 -0.69 -3.48
CA PHE A 111 -3.46 0.32 -3.57
C PHE A 111 -4.00 1.76 -3.48
N ARG A 112 -5.13 2.03 -4.13
CA ARG A 112 -5.73 3.37 -4.14
C ARG A 112 -6.27 3.76 -2.76
N ASP A 113 -6.81 2.82 -2.01
CA ASP A 113 -7.25 3.05 -0.63
C ASP A 113 -6.05 3.41 0.24
N VAL A 114 -4.97 2.65 0.14
CA VAL A 114 -3.71 2.91 0.87
C VAL A 114 -3.10 4.25 0.48
N GLN A 115 -3.05 4.57 -0.81
CA GLN A 115 -2.58 5.87 -1.31
C GLN A 115 -3.42 7.02 -0.73
N MET A 116 -4.74 6.89 -0.72
CA MET A 116 -5.64 7.94 -0.27
C MET A 116 -5.78 8.01 1.24
N LEU A 117 -5.51 6.94 1.99
CA LEU A 117 -5.83 6.88 3.42
C LEU A 117 -4.60 6.69 4.31
N LEU A 118 -3.48 6.18 3.79
CA LEU A 118 -2.28 5.89 4.58
C LEU A 118 -1.03 6.61 4.06
N LEU A 119 -0.92 6.91 2.76
CA LEU A 119 0.24 7.63 2.17
C LEU A 119 0.01 9.14 2.12
N LYS A 120 -0.28 9.74 3.27
CA LYS A 120 -0.53 11.18 3.42
C LYS A 120 0.39 11.81 4.45
N GLN A 121 0.80 13.05 4.18
CA GLN A 121 1.61 13.86 5.09
C GLN A 121 0.94 14.11 6.45
N LYS A 122 -0.39 14.13 6.54
CA LYS A 122 -1.06 14.36 7.84
C LYS A 122 -0.88 13.20 8.83
N LEU A 123 -0.56 12.01 8.35
CA LEU A 123 -0.50 10.80 9.19
C LEU A 123 0.90 10.58 9.75
N ASN A 124 0.97 9.75 10.79
CA ASN A 124 2.23 9.30 11.37
C ASN A 124 3.07 8.54 10.31
N VAL A 125 4.39 8.72 10.33
CA VAL A 125 5.31 8.00 9.45
C VAL A 125 5.22 6.48 9.64
N LEU A 126 4.88 6.00 10.83
CA LEU A 126 4.63 4.58 11.10
C LEU A 126 3.47 4.04 10.26
N LEU A 127 2.39 4.82 10.12
CA LEU A 127 1.26 4.48 9.26
C LEU A 127 1.64 4.52 7.79
N ASN A 128 2.47 5.50 7.39
CA ASN A 128 3.01 5.53 6.04
C ASN A 128 3.84 4.28 5.75
N LEU A 129 4.68 3.83 6.69
CA LEU A 129 5.50 2.62 6.57
C LEU A 129 4.64 1.35 6.49
N ILE A 130 3.57 1.24 7.30
CA ILE A 130 2.62 0.13 7.23
C ILE A 130 1.98 0.07 5.84
N GLY A 131 1.51 1.22 5.33
CA GLY A 131 0.95 1.33 3.98
C GLY A 131 1.96 0.95 2.90
N LEU A 132 3.19 1.43 3.02
CA LEU A 132 4.29 1.14 2.10
C LEU A 132 4.58 -0.37 2.01
N HIS A 133 4.80 -0.99 3.16
CA HIS A 133 5.08 -2.43 3.27
C HIS A 133 3.92 -3.23 2.68
N TYR A 134 2.68 -2.88 3.02
CA TYR A 134 1.51 -3.54 2.47
C TYR A 134 1.46 -3.45 0.93
N CYS A 135 1.80 -2.29 0.36
CA CYS A 135 1.87 -2.12 -1.09
C CYS A 135 2.97 -2.98 -1.74
N LEU A 136 4.17 -3.01 -1.17
CA LEU A 136 5.31 -3.75 -1.71
C LEU A 136 5.11 -5.26 -1.61
N ASN A 137 4.75 -5.77 -0.44
CA ASN A 137 4.86 -7.20 -0.14
C ASN A 137 3.52 -7.95 -0.26
N ILE A 138 2.41 -7.29 0.03
CA ILE A 138 1.09 -7.93 -0.01
C ILE A 138 0.41 -7.70 -1.36
N LEU A 139 0.38 -6.44 -1.82
CA LEU A 139 -0.22 -6.09 -3.10
C LEU A 139 0.72 -6.24 -4.29
N GLN A 140 2.04 -6.35 -4.05
CA GLN A 140 3.06 -6.45 -5.11
C GLN A 140 2.96 -5.32 -6.14
N VAL A 141 2.69 -4.11 -5.65
CA VAL A 141 2.60 -2.91 -6.50
C VAL A 141 4.00 -2.56 -7.01
N PRO A 142 4.17 -2.27 -8.31
CA PRO A 142 5.46 -1.86 -8.85
C PRO A 142 6.02 -0.63 -8.13
N ALA A 143 7.32 -0.64 -7.84
CA ALA A 143 8.04 0.42 -7.14
C ALA A 143 7.73 1.82 -7.69
N PHE A 144 7.74 2.00 -9.03
CA PHE A 144 7.46 3.29 -9.65
C PHE A 144 6.07 3.86 -9.31
N CYS A 145 5.03 3.01 -9.16
CA CYS A 145 3.69 3.48 -8.78
C CYS A 145 3.66 3.93 -7.32
N ILE A 146 4.45 3.28 -6.46
CA ILE A 146 4.58 3.63 -5.05
C ILE A 146 5.37 4.94 -4.91
N THR A 147 6.49 5.10 -5.61
CA THR A 147 7.29 6.34 -5.61
C THR A 147 6.44 7.55 -5.99
N GLU A 148 5.62 7.44 -7.04
CA GLU A 148 4.69 8.50 -7.43
C GLU A 148 3.62 8.78 -6.37
N ALA A 149 3.14 7.75 -5.67
CA ALA A 149 2.23 7.93 -4.54
C ALA A 149 2.90 8.63 -3.34
N LEU A 150 4.17 8.31 -3.04
CA LEU A 150 4.94 8.99 -1.99
C LEU A 150 5.18 10.47 -2.34
N ARG A 151 5.51 10.78 -3.60
CA ARG A 151 5.66 12.15 -4.11
C ARG A 151 4.35 12.93 -4.04
N GLY A 152 3.26 12.33 -4.51
CA GLY A 152 1.92 12.93 -4.42
C GLY A 152 1.48 13.16 -2.97
N GLY A 153 1.87 12.28 -2.06
CA GLY A 153 1.63 12.40 -0.62
C GLY A 153 2.57 13.36 0.11
N LYS A 154 3.63 13.85 -0.53
CA LYS A 154 4.72 14.67 0.06
C LYS A 154 5.36 14.00 1.28
N ILE A 155 5.62 12.70 1.18
CA ILE A 155 6.17 11.88 2.27
C ILE A 155 7.48 11.15 1.89
N VAL A 156 8.08 11.51 0.76
CA VAL A 156 9.34 10.92 0.25
C VAL A 156 10.47 11.07 1.27
N ASP A 157 10.66 12.27 1.82
CA ASP A 157 11.76 12.61 2.73
C ASP A 157 11.55 12.14 4.17
N ARG A 158 10.49 11.37 4.44
CA ARG A 158 10.21 10.88 5.78
C ARG A 158 11.13 9.73 6.12
N ARG A 159 11.66 9.75 7.34
CA ARG A 159 12.53 8.69 7.86
C ARG A 159 11.86 7.89 8.95
N VAL A 160 12.14 6.60 8.92
CA VAL A 160 11.88 5.67 10.00
C VAL A 160 13.18 5.05 10.41
N CYS A 161 13.29 4.70 11.68
CA CYS A 161 14.37 3.85 12.11
C CYS A 161 13.81 2.58 12.70
N VAL A 162 14.51 1.49 12.46
CA VAL A 162 14.19 0.18 12.99
C VAL A 162 15.34 -0.26 13.86
N LYS A 163 15.02 -0.62 15.10
CA LYS A 163 15.97 -1.17 16.06
C LYS A 163 15.61 -2.61 16.31
N TRP A 164 16.58 -3.50 16.17
CA TRP A 164 16.39 -4.90 16.46
C TRP A 164 17.54 -5.50 17.25
N ARG A 165 17.24 -6.55 18.02
CA ARG A 165 18.25 -7.29 18.77
C ARG A 165 18.63 -8.55 18.01
N GLN A 166 19.89 -8.63 17.60
CA GLN A 166 20.47 -9.83 16.99
C GLN A 166 21.15 -10.66 18.08
N PRO A 167 20.85 -11.96 18.21
CA PRO A 167 21.54 -12.84 19.13
C PRO A 167 22.99 -12.99 18.69
N GLY A 168 23.86 -13.15 19.67
CA GLY A 168 25.27 -13.38 19.45
C GLY A 168 25.51 -14.59 18.57
N ARG A 169 26.33 -14.42 17.54
CA ARG A 169 26.76 -15.51 16.65
C ARG A 169 28.24 -15.81 16.85
N TRP A 170 28.62 -17.05 16.61
CA TRP A 170 30.02 -17.40 16.50
C TRP A 170 30.53 -17.00 15.12
N PHE A 171 31.61 -16.23 15.06
CA PHE A 171 32.28 -15.86 13.82
C PHE A 171 33.79 -16.00 14.00
N ASN A 172 34.43 -16.81 13.16
CA ASN A 172 35.87 -17.12 13.24
C ASN A 172 36.36 -17.51 14.65
N GLY A 173 35.57 -18.32 15.37
CA GLY A 173 35.92 -18.77 16.73
C GLY A 173 35.73 -17.72 17.84
N ILE A 174 35.29 -16.51 17.51
CA ILE A 174 34.95 -15.46 18.49
C ILE A 174 33.42 -15.43 18.64
N ARG A 175 32.95 -15.44 19.89
CA ARG A 175 31.53 -15.21 20.20
C ARG A 175 31.24 -13.71 20.08
N ILE A 176 30.55 -13.32 19.02
CA ILE A 176 29.95 -11.97 18.94
C ILE A 176 28.85 -11.92 20.00
N GLN A 177 28.89 -10.93 20.88
CA GLN A 177 27.86 -10.74 21.90
C GLN A 177 26.54 -10.29 21.28
N ASP A 178 25.45 -10.48 22.01
CA ASP A 178 24.15 -9.94 21.63
C ASP A 178 24.26 -8.42 21.41
N GLY A 179 23.94 -7.99 20.20
CA GLY A 179 24.02 -6.58 19.79
C GLY A 179 22.64 -6.01 19.54
N TYR A 180 22.45 -4.74 19.88
CA TYR A 180 21.35 -3.95 19.32
C TYR A 180 21.85 -3.32 18.02
N HIS A 181 21.15 -3.63 16.94
CA HIS A 181 21.32 -2.99 15.65
C HIS A 181 20.22 -1.94 15.48
N SER A 182 20.55 -0.80 14.90
CA SER A 182 19.59 0.22 14.53
C SER A 182 19.94 0.77 13.16
N ARG A 183 18.96 0.84 12.27
CA ARG A 183 19.11 1.40 10.94
C ARG A 183 17.99 2.41 10.67
N CYS A 184 18.37 3.56 10.13
CA CYS A 184 17.45 4.62 9.74
C CYS A 184 17.43 4.70 8.22
N VAL A 185 16.23 4.76 7.64
CA VAL A 185 16.01 4.75 6.19
C VAL A 185 14.92 5.74 5.82
N TYR A 186 15.03 6.33 4.63
CA TYR A 186 13.94 7.11 4.06
C TYR A 186 12.88 6.17 3.49
N LEU A 187 11.63 6.64 3.43
CA LEU A 187 10.55 5.85 2.81
C LEU A 187 10.79 5.61 1.32
N GLU A 188 11.53 6.51 0.63
CA GLU A 188 11.91 6.32 -0.77
C GLU A 188 12.94 5.19 -0.93
N ASP A 189 13.97 5.13 -0.09
CA ASP A 189 15.03 4.12 -0.13
C ASP A 189 14.47 2.69 -0.03
N LEU A 190 13.41 2.54 0.78
CA LEU A 190 12.69 1.27 0.94
C LEU A 190 11.98 0.79 -0.34
N VAL A 191 11.66 1.71 -1.25
CA VAL A 191 11.03 1.42 -2.54
C VAL A 191 12.07 1.20 -3.62
N THR A 192 13.15 1.98 -3.62
CA THR A 192 14.25 1.85 -4.59
C THR A 192 15.14 0.64 -4.29
N GLY A 193 15.06 0.09 -3.08
CA GLY A 193 15.89 -1.03 -2.65
C GLY A 193 17.33 -0.62 -2.35
N GLU A 194 17.58 0.68 -2.12
CA GLU A 194 18.89 1.20 -1.75
C GLU A 194 19.35 0.71 -0.37
N ASP A 195 18.43 0.14 0.42
CA ASP A 195 18.73 -0.44 1.73
C ASP A 195 19.12 -1.94 1.69
N ASP A 196 19.34 -2.51 0.51
CA ASP A 196 19.51 -3.96 0.28
C ASP A 196 18.31 -4.82 0.75
N GLY A 197 17.15 -4.20 1.03
CA GLY A 197 15.95 -4.86 1.55
C GLY A 197 16.06 -5.31 3.01
N GLU A 198 17.10 -4.90 3.74
CA GLU A 198 17.34 -5.37 5.11
C GLU A 198 16.18 -4.99 6.05
N VAL A 199 15.72 -3.74 5.98
CA VAL A 199 14.72 -3.22 6.92
C VAL A 199 13.37 -3.91 6.71
N LEU A 200 12.91 -4.03 5.45
CA LEU A 200 11.68 -4.76 5.14
C LEU A 200 11.78 -6.23 5.54
N THR A 201 12.92 -6.88 5.26
CA THR A 201 13.15 -8.28 5.65
C THR A 201 13.06 -8.46 7.18
N VAL A 202 13.65 -7.54 7.97
CA VAL A 202 13.57 -7.57 9.43
C VAL A 202 12.13 -7.38 9.92
N LEU A 203 11.38 -6.45 9.31
CA LEU A 203 9.99 -6.19 9.67
C LEU A 203 9.06 -7.35 9.29
N GLU A 204 9.25 -7.95 8.12
CA GLU A 204 8.50 -9.11 7.64
C GLU A 204 8.71 -10.34 8.53
N ARG A 205 9.97 -10.64 8.87
CA ARG A 205 10.33 -11.77 9.74
C ARG A 205 9.82 -11.55 11.15
N GLY A 206 9.83 -10.30 11.62
CA GLY A 206 9.49 -9.93 12.98
C GLY A 206 10.43 -10.55 14.01
N ALA A 207 9.91 -10.79 15.21
CA ALA A 207 10.69 -11.45 16.25
C ALA A 207 10.82 -12.96 15.96
N THR A 208 12.02 -13.41 15.63
CA THR A 208 12.36 -14.81 15.34
C THR A 208 13.47 -15.30 16.28
N ARG A 209 13.91 -16.56 16.15
CA ARG A 209 15.09 -17.05 16.91
C ARG A 209 16.35 -16.21 16.67
N GLU A 210 16.44 -15.53 15.54
CA GLU A 210 17.57 -14.66 15.14
C GLU A 210 17.31 -13.17 15.40
N ILE A 211 16.09 -12.80 15.82
CA ILE A 211 15.69 -11.41 16.04
C ILE A 211 14.79 -11.36 17.28
N LEU A 212 15.31 -10.92 18.42
CA LEU A 212 14.57 -11.06 19.69
C LEU A 212 13.49 -9.99 19.90
N ARG A 213 13.68 -8.81 19.33
CA ARG A 213 12.74 -7.68 19.41
C ARG A 213 13.01 -6.75 18.25
N VAL A 214 11.95 -6.17 17.68
CA VAL A 214 12.03 -5.16 16.62
C VAL A 214 11.10 -4.01 17.00
N GLN A 215 11.66 -2.81 17.03
CA GLN A 215 10.96 -1.57 17.32
C GLN A 215 11.13 -0.61 16.16
N VAL A 216 10.05 0.00 15.71
CA VAL A 216 10.06 1.06 14.70
C VAL A 216 9.87 2.38 15.41
N PHE A 217 10.70 3.38 15.15
CA PHE A 217 10.62 4.70 15.77
C PHE A 217 10.62 5.82 14.74
N VAL A 218 9.93 6.91 15.09
CA VAL A 218 9.87 8.13 14.29
C VAL A 218 11.15 8.94 14.50
N VAL A 219 11.74 9.43 13.40
CA VAL A 219 12.83 10.41 13.48
C VAL A 219 12.21 11.79 13.49
N ASN A 220 12.13 12.41 14.65
CA ASN A 220 11.88 13.84 14.75
C ASN A 220 13.11 14.54 14.17
N SER A 221 12.94 15.18 13.00
CA SER A 221 14.00 16.06 12.49
C SER A 221 14.12 17.25 13.45
N PRO A 222 15.34 17.68 13.79
CA PRO A 222 15.58 18.82 14.67
C PRO A 222 15.01 20.13 14.09
#